data_AF-A0A7U3SQ24-F1
#
_entry.id   AF-A0A7U3SQ24-F1
#
_cell.length_a   1.000
_cell.length_b   1.000
_cell.length_c   1.000
_cell.angle_alpha   90.00
_cell.angle_beta   90.00
_cell.angle_gamma   90.00
#
_symmetry.space_group_name_H-M   'P 1'
#
loop_
_entity.id
_entity.type
_entity.pdbx_description
1 polymer ?
#
loop_
_entity_poly.entity_id
_entity_poly.type
_entity_poly.pdbx_seq_one_letter_code
_entity_poly.pdbx_strand_id
1 'polypeptide(L)'
;MSEIKSLAEQLKSKLEEQKGVQLIASAEKRPVQKKKREKPDDSNSANEAKKISALLSALREFNMDGQEKILIRLDKRTVAQLKQLKVATNIEMIRVIAFALQDFLKSHPWLNDYISQTLKQMAHELD
;
A
#
# COMPACT_ATOMS: atom_id res chain seq x y z
N MET A 1 -20.76 25.76 -37.93
CA MET A 1 -19.31 25.89 -37.74
C MET A 1 -19.02 25.64 -36.27
N SER A 2 -18.30 24.58 -35.95
CA SER A 2 -18.14 24.10 -34.56
C SER A 2 -16.95 24.76 -33.88
N GLU A 3 -17.21 25.59 -32.88
CA GLU A 3 -16.19 26.25 -32.06
C GLU A 3 -15.61 25.25 -31.04
N ILE A 4 -14.46 24.66 -31.36
CA ILE A 4 -13.67 23.90 -30.39
C ILE A 4 -12.97 24.93 -29.48
N LYS A 5 -13.65 25.34 -28.40
CA LYS A 5 -13.07 26.24 -27.40
C LYS A 5 -11.87 25.57 -26.73
N SER A 6 -10.78 26.32 -26.57
CA SER A 6 -9.53 25.80 -26.04
C SER A 6 -9.69 25.39 -24.57
N LEU A 7 -9.00 24.31 -24.16
CA LEU A 7 -8.99 23.82 -22.78
C LEU A 7 -8.60 24.92 -21.77
N ALA A 8 -7.75 25.86 -22.22
CA ALA A 8 -7.35 27.02 -21.42
C ALA A 8 -8.50 28.01 -21.17
N GLU A 9 -9.41 28.18 -22.12
CA GLU A 9 -10.58 29.05 -21.97
C GLU A 9 -11.63 28.43 -21.03
N GLN A 10 -11.79 27.10 -21.08
CA GLN A 10 -12.65 26.38 -20.14
C GLN A 10 -12.15 26.50 -18.69
N LEU A 11 -10.84 26.44 -18.47
CA LEU A 11 -10.24 26.62 -17.15
C LEU A 11 -10.45 28.04 -16.62
N LYS A 12 -10.32 29.05 -17.47
CA LYS A 12 -10.54 30.45 -17.09
C LYS A 12 -12.00 30.71 -16.71
N SER A 13 -12.96 30.23 -17.52
CA SER A 13 -14.40 30.36 -17.24
C SER A 13 -14.79 29.73 -15.90
N LYS A 14 -14.29 28.51 -15.60
CA LYS A 14 -14.54 27.85 -14.31
C LYS A 14 -13.98 28.61 -13.12
N LEU A 15 -12.83 29.28 -13.28
CA LEU A 15 -12.21 30.03 -12.21
C LEU A 15 -12.98 31.33 -11.90
N GLU A 16 -13.57 31.95 -12.92
CA GLU A 16 -14.41 33.14 -12.75
C GLU A 16 -15.77 32.80 -12.14
N GLU A 17 -16.38 31.68 -12.54
CA GLU A 17 -17.62 31.18 -11.92
C GLU A 17 -17.46 30.88 -10.43
N GLN A 18 -16.29 30.39 -9.98
CA GLN A 18 -16.04 30.11 -8.56
C GLN A 18 -15.73 31.36 -7.72
N LYS A 19 -15.35 32.49 -8.34
CA LYS A 19 -15.10 33.75 -7.61
C LYS A 19 -16.36 34.59 -7.39
N GLY A 20 -17.48 34.25 -8.02
CA GLY A 20 -18.69 35.07 -8.06
C GLY A 20 -19.72 34.88 -6.94
N VAL A 21 -19.54 33.95 -5.98
CA VAL A 21 -20.59 33.65 -4.98
C VAL A 21 -20.10 33.80 -3.54
N GLN A 22 -20.41 34.99 -3.02
CA GLN A 22 -20.83 35.32 -1.64
C GLN A 22 -19.78 35.59 -0.54
N LEU A 23 -19.24 36.81 -0.56
CA LEU A 23 -19.42 37.76 0.56
C LEU A 23 -20.81 38.41 0.31
N ILE A 24 -21.80 38.49 1.21
CA ILE A 24 -21.94 39.46 2.32
C ILE A 24 -23.02 38.98 3.34
N ALA A 25 -22.69 39.15 4.63
CA ALA A 25 -23.53 39.48 5.80
C ALA A 25 -24.92 38.87 6.04
N SER A 26 -25.05 38.18 7.18
CA SER A 26 -26.05 38.52 8.20
C SER A 26 -25.59 38.12 9.59
N ALA A 27 -25.60 39.09 10.49
CA ALA A 27 -25.27 38.96 11.89
C ALA A 27 -26.43 38.31 12.63
N GLU A 28 -26.18 37.22 13.36
CA GLU A 28 -26.97 36.88 14.54
C GLU A 28 -26.17 36.04 15.54
N LYS A 29 -26.25 36.46 16.81
CA LYS A 29 -25.48 36.03 17.96
C LYS A 29 -25.78 34.57 18.35
N ARG A 30 -24.77 33.69 18.37
CA ARG A 30 -24.65 32.56 19.33
C ARG A 30 -23.17 32.23 19.59
N PRO A 31 -22.73 31.97 20.83
CA PRO A 31 -21.33 31.68 21.12
C PRO A 31 -21.04 30.22 20.77
N VAL A 32 -20.52 29.97 19.57
CA VAL A 32 -20.02 28.64 19.21
C VAL A 32 -18.56 28.55 19.64
N GLN A 33 -18.37 27.75 20.68
CA GLN A 33 -17.12 27.32 21.27
C GLN A 33 -16.06 27.05 20.21
N LYS A 34 -14.86 27.61 20.45
CA LYS A 34 -13.62 27.26 19.74
C LYS A 34 -13.37 25.76 19.91
N LYS A 35 -13.88 24.92 19.00
CA LYS A 35 -13.33 23.59 18.78
C LYS A 35 -11.90 23.80 18.28
N LYS A 36 -10.94 23.62 19.20
CA LYS A 36 -9.57 23.28 18.86
C LYS A 36 -9.67 22.19 17.79
N ARG A 37 -9.25 22.52 16.57
CA ARG A 37 -8.87 21.51 15.59
C ARG A 37 -7.68 20.80 16.23
N GLU A 38 -7.92 19.65 16.82
CA GLU A 38 -6.86 18.69 17.10
C GLU A 38 -6.19 18.42 15.76
N LYS A 39 -4.96 18.93 15.61
CA LYS A 39 -4.09 18.47 14.54
C LYS A 39 -3.93 16.97 14.77
N PRO A 40 -4.13 16.11 13.76
CA PRO A 40 -3.79 14.70 13.91
C PRO A 40 -2.32 14.61 14.31
N ASP A 41 -2.07 13.79 15.32
CA ASP A 41 -0.79 13.54 15.96
C ASP A 41 0.25 13.08 14.91
N ASP A 42 1.14 14.00 14.54
CA ASP A 42 2.18 13.84 13.52
C ASP A 42 3.23 12.78 13.91
N SER A 43 3.26 12.38 15.19
CA SER A 43 4.27 11.46 15.72
C SER A 43 4.12 10.02 15.21
N ASN A 44 2.89 9.57 14.94
CA ASN A 44 2.63 8.19 14.52
C ASN A 44 2.97 7.98 13.03
N SER A 45 2.70 8.99 12.20
CA SER A 45 2.97 8.99 10.76
C SER A 45 4.48 8.86 10.44
N ALA A 46 5.32 9.57 11.20
CA ALA A 46 6.76 9.53 11.02
C ALA A 46 7.36 8.14 11.34
N ASN A 47 6.80 7.42 12.31
CA ASN A 47 7.27 6.09 12.68
C ASN A 47 6.86 5.02 11.66
N GLU A 48 5.64 5.11 11.14
CA GLU A 48 5.17 4.24 10.05
C GLU A 48 5.99 4.44 8.77
N ALA A 49 6.27 5.69 8.40
CA ALA A 49 7.10 6.00 7.24
C ALA A 49 8.50 5.37 7.34
N LYS A 50 9.10 5.40 8.53
CA LYS A 50 10.40 4.75 8.79
C LYS A 50 10.33 3.23 8.62
N LYS A 51 9.28 2.58 9.15
CA LYS A 51 9.09 1.13 9.00
C LYS A 51 8.90 0.73 7.54
N ILE A 52 8.08 1.48 6.80
CA ILE A 52 7.86 1.25 5.36
C ILE A 52 9.16 1.40 4.59
N SER A 53 9.94 2.45 4.87
CA SER A 53 11.25 2.67 4.25
C SER A 53 12.20 1.49 4.52
N ALA A 54 12.28 1.05 5.78
CA ALA A 54 13.11 -0.10 6.16
C ALA A 54 12.70 -1.39 5.42
N LEU A 55 11.39 -1.65 5.30
CA LEU A 55 10.88 -2.80 4.55
C LEU A 55 11.25 -2.73 3.07
N LEU A 56 11.10 -1.56 2.44
CA LEU A 56 11.44 -1.38 1.02
C LEU A 56 12.95 -1.54 0.77
N SER A 57 13.79 -1.06 1.69
CA SER A 57 15.23 -1.29 1.63
C SER A 57 15.57 -2.78 1.76
N ALA A 58 15.00 -3.47 2.75
CA ALA A 58 15.19 -4.90 2.93
C ALA A 58 14.78 -5.72 1.70
N LEU A 59 13.65 -5.36 1.06
CA LEU A 59 13.21 -5.97 -0.19
C LEU A 59 14.20 -5.75 -1.34
N ARG A 60 14.78 -4.55 -1.47
CA ARG A 60 15.77 -4.24 -2.51
C ARG A 60 17.09 -4.98 -2.30
N GLU A 61 17.51 -5.12 -1.05
CA GLU A 61 18.75 -5.79 -0.67
C GLU A 61 18.62 -7.32 -0.64
N PHE A 62 17.40 -7.85 -0.63
CA PHE A 62 17.14 -9.29 -0.59
C PHE A 62 17.85 -10.04 -1.73
N ASN A 63 18.66 -11.05 -1.41
CA ASN A 63 19.33 -11.84 -2.43
C ASN A 63 18.39 -12.94 -2.99
N MET A 64 18.41 -13.14 -4.31
CA MET A 64 17.61 -14.15 -5.00
C MET A 64 18.53 -15.22 -5.60
N ASP A 65 19.30 -15.89 -4.76
CA ASP A 65 20.30 -16.91 -5.12
C ASP A 65 19.75 -18.35 -5.16
N GLY A 66 18.45 -18.53 -4.92
CA GLY A 66 17.77 -19.81 -5.01
C GLY A 66 17.89 -20.46 -6.40
N GLN A 67 18.19 -21.75 -6.43
CA GLN A 67 18.39 -22.53 -7.67
C GLN A 67 17.09 -23.18 -8.16
N GLU A 68 16.12 -23.40 -7.27
CA GLU A 68 14.87 -24.08 -7.58
C GLU A 68 13.79 -23.11 -8.06
N LYS A 69 13.01 -23.54 -9.07
CA LYS A 69 11.89 -22.77 -9.62
C LYS A 69 10.58 -23.47 -9.27
N ILE A 70 9.64 -22.70 -8.73
CA ILE A 70 8.31 -23.20 -8.37
C ILE A 70 7.26 -22.36 -9.07
N LEU A 71 6.28 -23.01 -9.70
CA LEU A 71 5.09 -22.36 -10.23
C LEU A 71 4.06 -22.25 -9.10
N ILE A 72 3.70 -21.01 -8.73
CA ILE A 72 2.67 -20.75 -7.72
C ILE A 72 1.43 -20.14 -8.36
N ARG A 73 0.26 -20.49 -7.82
CA ARG A 73 -1.01 -19.84 -8.18
C ARG A 73 -1.35 -18.83 -7.09
N LEU A 74 -1.60 -17.59 -7.51
CA LEU A 74 -2.01 -16.50 -6.63
C LEU A 74 -3.40 -16.01 -7.04
N ASP A 75 -4.17 -15.53 -6.08
CA ASP A 75 -5.48 -14.94 -6.35
C ASP A 75 -5.35 -13.59 -7.07
N LYS A 76 -6.43 -13.19 -7.74
CA LYS A 76 -6.44 -11.98 -8.57
C LYS A 76 -6.16 -10.70 -7.77
N ARG A 77 -6.60 -10.62 -6.52
CA ARG A 77 -6.43 -9.43 -5.67
C ARG A 77 -4.97 -9.27 -5.30
N THR A 78 -4.32 -10.35 -4.86
CA THR A 78 -2.90 -10.35 -4.51
C THR A 78 -2.04 -9.97 -5.73
N VAL A 79 -2.33 -10.53 -6.91
CA VAL A 79 -1.60 -10.17 -8.14
C VAL A 79 -1.76 -8.68 -8.49
N ALA A 80 -2.95 -8.11 -8.31
CA ALA A 80 -3.17 -6.69 -8.57
C ALA A 80 -2.34 -5.80 -7.62
N GLN A 81 -2.27 -6.14 -6.33
CA GLN A 81 -1.47 -5.43 -5.35
C GLN A 81 0.03 -5.52 -5.66
N LEU A 82 0.52 -6.71 -6.02
CA LEU A 82 1.92 -6.91 -6.40
C LEU A 82 2.29 -6.10 -7.65
N LYS A 83 1.39 -6.01 -8.64
CA LYS A 83 1.60 -5.17 -9.83
C LYS A 83 1.69 -3.69 -9.47
N GLN A 84 0.79 -3.19 -8.63
CA GLN A 84 0.82 -1.81 -8.16
C GLN A 84 2.12 -1.50 -7.39
N LEU A 85 2.53 -2.41 -6.50
CA LEU A 85 3.77 -2.29 -5.74
C LEU A 85 4.98 -2.25 -6.67
N LYS A 86 5.03 -3.12 -7.68
CA LYS A 86 6.09 -3.12 -8.71
C LYS A 86 6.18 -1.77 -9.41
N VAL A 87 5.05 -1.23 -9.88
CA VAL A 87 5.01 0.07 -10.58
C VAL A 87 5.45 1.21 -9.67
N ALA A 88 5.03 1.21 -8.40
CA ALA A 88 5.32 2.29 -7.46
C ALA A 88 6.77 2.28 -6.94
N THR A 89 7.38 1.11 -6.78
CA THR A 89 8.67 0.96 -6.08
C THR A 89 9.82 0.47 -6.94
N ASN A 90 9.52 0.05 -8.17
CA ASN A 90 10.40 -0.66 -9.11
C ASN A 90 11.00 -1.96 -8.54
N ILE A 91 10.30 -2.60 -7.59
CA ILE A 91 10.69 -3.89 -7.01
C ILE A 91 9.97 -5.00 -7.75
N GLU A 92 10.71 -6.02 -8.19
CA GLU A 92 10.13 -7.16 -8.91
C GLU A 92 9.17 -7.99 -8.06
N MET A 93 8.06 -8.45 -8.66
CA MET A 93 7.02 -9.20 -7.92
C MET A 93 7.57 -10.50 -7.32
N ILE A 94 8.42 -11.22 -8.07
CA ILE A 94 9.02 -12.48 -7.63
C ILE A 94 9.88 -12.27 -6.38
N ARG A 95 10.61 -11.14 -6.31
CA ARG A 95 11.43 -10.75 -5.17
C ARG A 95 10.60 -10.55 -3.91
N VAL A 96 9.46 -9.86 -4.03
CA VAL A 96 8.52 -9.64 -2.92
C VAL A 96 7.97 -10.98 -2.41
N ILE A 97 7.58 -11.87 -3.32
CA ILE A 97 7.04 -13.19 -2.97
C ILE A 97 8.10 -14.02 -2.23
N ALA A 98 9.32 -14.09 -2.78
CA ALA A 98 10.40 -14.85 -2.18
C ALA A 98 10.81 -14.30 -0.80
N PHE A 99 10.89 -12.97 -0.66
CA PHE A 99 11.16 -12.32 0.62
C PHE A 99 10.07 -12.64 1.65
N ALA A 100 8.79 -12.46 1.28
CA ALA A 100 7.67 -12.70 2.19
C ALA A 100 7.60 -14.15 2.66
N LEU A 101 7.87 -15.11 1.77
CA LEU A 101 7.92 -16.52 2.13
C LEU A 101 9.08 -16.79 3.11
N GLN A 102 10.27 -16.27 2.84
CA GLN A 102 11.43 -16.48 3.72
C GLN A 102 11.21 -15.83 5.09
N ASP A 103 10.70 -14.59 5.12
CA ASP A 103 10.42 -13.85 6.34
C ASP A 103 9.34 -14.56 7.19
N PHE A 104 8.31 -15.10 6.54
CA PHE A 104 7.26 -15.87 7.19
C PHE A 104 7.81 -17.14 7.87
N LEU A 105 8.64 -17.91 7.16
CA LEU A 105 9.26 -19.13 7.70
C LEU A 105 10.25 -18.82 8.83
N LYS A 106 11.04 -17.74 8.71
CA LYS A 106 11.95 -17.29 9.78
C LYS A 106 11.20 -16.85 11.03
N SER A 107 10.08 -16.17 10.85
CA SER A 107 9.24 -15.67 11.97
C SER A 107 8.48 -16.80 12.67
N HIS A 108 8.29 -17.95 12.03
CA HIS A 108 7.54 -19.09 12.56
C HIS A 108 8.35 -20.40 12.50
N PRO A 109 9.44 -20.56 13.29
CA PRO A 109 10.29 -21.75 13.25
C PRO A 109 9.53 -23.06 13.51
N TRP A 110 8.48 -23.00 14.34
CA TRP A 110 7.62 -24.14 14.68
C TRP A 110 6.96 -24.79 13.45
N LEU A 111 6.79 -24.04 12.36
CA LEU A 111 6.17 -24.57 11.15
C LEU A 111 7.04 -25.64 10.49
N ASN A 112 8.37 -25.49 10.54
CA ASN A 112 9.29 -26.50 10.00
C ASN A 112 9.20 -27.81 10.79
N ASP A 113 9.12 -27.70 12.12
CA ASP A 113 8.97 -28.86 13.00
C ASP A 113 7.63 -29.56 12.75
N TYR A 114 6.55 -28.78 12.64
CA TYR A 114 5.21 -29.30 12.37
C TYR A 114 5.12 -30.00 11.00
N ILE A 115 5.66 -29.39 9.94
CA ILE A 115 5.71 -30.01 8.61
C ILE A 115 6.48 -31.33 8.68
N SER A 116 7.64 -31.35 9.33
CA SER A 116 8.48 -32.54 9.43
C SER A 116 7.79 -33.67 10.20
N GLN A 117 7.11 -33.36 11.30
CA GLN A 117 6.36 -34.35 12.09
C GLN A 117 5.17 -34.91 11.30
N THR A 118 4.41 -34.04 10.63
CA THR A 118 3.25 -34.43 9.82
C THR A 118 3.65 -35.36 8.68
N LEU A 119 4.75 -35.04 7.98
CA LEU A 119 5.26 -35.88 6.88
C LEU A 119 5.70 -37.27 7.37
N LYS A 120 6.33 -37.36 8.57
CA LYS A 120 6.70 -38.65 9.17
C LYS A 120 5.49 -39.49 9.54
N GLN A 121 4.44 -38.87 10.09
CA GLN A 121 3.21 -39.56 10.44
C GLN A 121 2.50 -40.11 9.19
N MET A 122 2.37 -39.29 8.14
CA MET A 122 1.78 -39.75 6.87
C MET A 122 2.59 -40.88 6.24
N ALA A 123 3.93 -40.82 6.28
CA ALA A 123 4.76 -41.90 5.74
C ALA A 123 4.58 -43.22 6.50
N HIS A 124 4.35 -43.17 7.81
CA HIS A 124 4.12 -44.36 8.64
C HIS A 124 2.71 -44.95 8.46
N GLU A 125 1.73 -44.19 7.99
CA GLU A 125 0.36 -44.69 7.72
C GLU A 125 0.23 -45.41 6.36
N LEU A 126 1.28 -45.36 5.52
CA LEU A 126 1.31 -45.97 4.18
C LEU A 126 2.10 -47.29 4.11
N ASP A 127 2.75 -47.70 5.20
CA ASP A 127 3.41 -49.01 5.40
C ASP A 127 2.51 -49.96 6.23
#